data_AF-A0A928I440-F1
#
_entry.id   AF-A0A928I440-F1
#
_cell.length_a   1.000
_cell.length_b   1.000
_cell.length_c   1.000
_cell.angle_alpha   90.00
_cell.angle_beta   90.00
_cell.angle_gamma   90.00
#
_symmetry.space_group_name_H-M   'P 1'
#
loop_
_entity.id
_entity.type
_entity.pdbx_description
1 polymer ?
#
loop_
_entity_poly.entity_id
_entity_poly.type
_entity_poly.pdbx_seq_one_letter_code
_entity_poly.pdbx_strand_id
1 'polypeptide(L)'
;MTKRILSAVLAVMLVLSCMAFAVAADEEELAFYVESGATGKGTEDDPFGTLEEAITAIGDKDGTIYVYGVYNISTFKAPAAWKGMITITGVTSDALFQIDKSKGIVFPGDVTIKDILFDVGEFAHINNKGTKLIYDAGEDSNFKHMIHLPALGNAVVDESYAEFRSGKIGRLHIAGAYVTSYANGIMGDDTVIIDGAEVSQISLQADAYMDTHTGISVGGNINIIVNSGSVKNITTLENRAPEVMGSLNIIFNNGVEPAGKIEYTEEKIGEGVYVITSGVGGKIMPTVDPGVFEVISDSETKVAKIDGELVYNGKVELEPGEIEVEWVAGQQPEKPAEEEKTEIKLTIGKAEITTNGEAKALDVPAQIIDSRTMVPLRAIFEALGASVEWDDATKTVTSVKGDTTVKLTIGQASINVNGADKALDVPAQIVDSRTLVPVRAIAESFGCEVGWDDP
;
A
#
# COMPACT_ATOMS: atom_id res chain seq x y z
N MET A 1 -60.89 -14.06 4.08
CA MET A 1 -60.16 -13.22 5.06
C MET A 1 -58.79 -13.82 5.18
N THR A 2 -57.84 -13.17 4.52
CA THR A 2 -56.72 -13.83 3.84
C THR A 2 -55.45 -13.20 4.36
N LYS A 3 -54.50 -14.04 4.81
CA LYS A 3 -53.14 -13.68 5.21
C LYS A 3 -52.46 -12.83 4.12
N ARG A 4 -52.29 -11.54 4.35
CA ARG A 4 -51.37 -10.61 3.69
C ARG A 4 -51.09 -9.47 4.68
N ILE A 5 -49.91 -8.85 4.56
CA ILE A 5 -49.34 -7.77 5.38
C ILE A 5 -48.43 -8.27 6.52
N LEU A 6 -47.28 -8.82 6.15
CA LEU A 6 -45.97 -8.39 6.67
C LEU A 6 -44.86 -8.90 5.74
N SER A 7 -44.82 -8.33 4.54
CA SER A 7 -43.74 -8.47 3.56
C SER A 7 -43.67 -7.14 2.79
N ALA A 8 -43.25 -6.07 3.47
CA ALA A 8 -43.15 -4.73 2.88
C ALA A 8 -42.28 -3.77 3.70
N VAL A 9 -41.16 -4.25 4.28
CA VAL A 9 -40.11 -3.37 4.85
C VAL A 9 -38.70 -3.75 4.35
N LEU A 10 -38.57 -4.68 3.39
CA LEU A 10 -37.28 -5.05 2.79
C LEU A 10 -37.24 -4.88 1.25
N ALA A 11 -38.10 -4.02 0.69
CA ALA A 11 -38.20 -3.81 -0.75
C ALA A 11 -38.58 -2.36 -1.13
N VAL A 12 -37.96 -1.37 -0.46
CA VAL A 12 -37.92 0.03 -0.91
C VAL A 12 -36.52 0.57 -0.65
N MET A 13 -35.55 0.12 -1.46
CA MET A 13 -34.34 0.89 -1.84
C MET A 13 -33.78 0.26 -3.12
N LEU A 14 -34.64 0.08 -4.12
CA LEU A 14 -34.19 -0.13 -5.48
C LEU A 14 -35.10 0.67 -6.43
N VAL A 15 -34.44 1.56 -7.18
CA VAL A 15 -34.78 2.08 -8.51
C VAL A 15 -35.43 3.48 -8.60
N LEU A 16 -34.62 4.35 -9.25
CA LEU A 16 -34.89 5.52 -10.11
C LEU A 16 -34.82 6.93 -9.51
N SER A 17 -33.63 7.52 -9.64
CA SER A 17 -33.47 8.86 -10.23
C SER A 17 -32.26 8.83 -11.19
N CYS A 18 -32.54 8.75 -12.49
CA CYS A 18 -31.56 8.92 -13.57
C CYS A 18 -31.18 10.40 -13.76
N MET A 19 -30.00 10.59 -14.38
CA MET A 19 -29.41 11.81 -14.98
C MET A 19 -28.61 12.70 -13.99
N ALA A 20 -27.31 12.96 -14.16
CA ALA A 20 -26.46 12.92 -15.35
C ALA A 20 -25.09 12.30 -15.03
N PHE A 21 -24.72 11.29 -15.83
CA PHE A 21 -23.35 10.78 -15.94
C PHE A 21 -22.50 11.82 -16.67
N ALA A 22 -21.49 12.38 -16.00
CA ALA A 22 -20.25 12.64 -16.68
C ALA A 22 -19.47 11.32 -16.59
N VAL A 23 -19.35 10.63 -17.72
CA VAL A 23 -18.40 9.55 -17.90
C VAL A 23 -17.04 10.17 -17.63
N ALA A 24 -16.50 9.98 -16.42
CA ALA A 24 -15.07 9.78 -16.30
C ALA A 24 -14.79 8.66 -17.29
N ALA A 25 -13.89 8.89 -18.25
CA ALA A 25 -13.45 7.78 -19.07
C ALA A 25 -12.99 6.69 -18.09
N ASP A 26 -13.75 5.60 -18.00
CA ASP A 26 -13.27 4.37 -17.39
C ASP A 26 -11.94 4.14 -18.10
N GLU A 27 -10.82 4.31 -17.40
CA GLU A 27 -9.66 3.52 -17.77
C GLU A 27 -10.13 2.09 -17.56
N GLU A 28 -10.68 1.47 -18.61
CA GLU A 28 -11.04 0.06 -18.60
C GLU A 28 -9.87 -0.68 -17.98
N GLU A 29 -10.13 -1.39 -16.88
CA GLU A 29 -9.14 -2.26 -16.26
C GLU A 29 -8.57 -3.14 -17.38
N LEU A 30 -7.26 -3.01 -17.62
CA LEU A 30 -6.59 -3.68 -18.75
C LEU A 30 -6.65 -5.19 -18.51
N ALA A 31 -7.65 -5.83 -19.12
CA ALA A 31 -7.95 -7.23 -18.92
C ALA A 31 -7.65 -8.03 -20.19
N PHE A 32 -6.92 -9.12 -20.04
CA PHE A 32 -6.67 -10.08 -21.11
C PHE A 32 -6.91 -11.51 -20.67
N TYR A 33 -7.27 -12.37 -21.61
CA TYR A 33 -7.56 -13.77 -21.36
C TYR A 33 -6.49 -14.65 -22.02
N VAL A 34 -6.11 -15.72 -21.34
CA VAL A 34 -5.07 -16.67 -21.77
C VAL A 34 -5.61 -18.09 -21.71
N GLU A 35 -5.43 -18.82 -22.81
CA GLU A 35 -5.72 -20.24 -22.92
C GLU A 35 -4.55 -20.95 -23.60
N SER A 36 -4.06 -22.04 -22.99
CA SER A 36 -2.86 -22.73 -23.46
C SER A 36 -2.99 -23.23 -24.90
N GLY A 37 -2.22 -22.63 -25.81
CA GLY A 37 -2.18 -23.00 -27.23
C GLY A 37 -3.17 -22.23 -28.12
N ALA A 38 -3.90 -21.26 -27.57
CA ALA A 38 -4.66 -20.30 -28.37
C ALA A 38 -3.73 -19.39 -29.20
N THR A 39 -4.31 -18.63 -30.14
CA THR A 39 -3.58 -17.70 -31.01
C THR A 39 -4.33 -16.39 -31.22
N GLY A 40 -5.22 -16.07 -30.29
CA GLY A 40 -6.13 -14.94 -30.38
C GLY A 40 -5.49 -13.61 -30.01
N LYS A 41 -6.34 -12.62 -29.74
CA LYS A 41 -5.96 -11.23 -29.45
C LYS A 41 -6.11 -10.86 -27.97
N GLY A 42 -6.38 -11.83 -27.10
CA GLY A 42 -6.48 -11.63 -25.67
C GLY A 42 -7.86 -11.21 -25.17
N THR A 43 -8.90 -11.23 -26.01
CA THR A 43 -10.28 -11.02 -25.56
C THR A 43 -10.87 -12.32 -24.99
N GLU A 44 -11.97 -12.22 -24.25
CA GLU A 44 -12.65 -13.40 -23.66
C GLU A 44 -12.97 -14.48 -24.69
N ASP A 45 -13.49 -14.09 -25.86
CA ASP A 45 -13.85 -15.00 -26.96
C ASP A 45 -12.68 -15.35 -27.90
N ASP A 46 -11.52 -14.71 -27.74
CA ASP A 46 -10.34 -14.87 -28.63
C ASP A 46 -9.04 -14.71 -27.80
N PRO A 47 -8.78 -15.64 -26.86
CA PRO A 47 -7.72 -15.49 -25.86
C PRO A 47 -6.31 -15.58 -26.47
N PHE A 48 -5.35 -14.96 -25.79
CA PHE A 48 -3.93 -15.15 -26.08
C PHE A 48 -3.49 -16.59 -25.81
N GLY A 49 -2.45 -17.03 -26.50
CA GLY A 49 -1.87 -18.36 -26.29
C GLY A 49 -0.96 -18.44 -25.09
N THR A 50 -0.39 -17.29 -24.68
CA THR A 50 0.65 -17.23 -23.67
C THR A 50 0.49 -16.07 -22.68
N LEU A 51 0.97 -16.27 -21.46
CA LEU A 51 1.14 -15.21 -20.47
C LEU A 51 2.10 -14.10 -20.96
N GLU A 52 3.12 -14.43 -21.77
CA GLU A 52 4.05 -13.43 -22.32
C GLU A 52 3.32 -12.41 -23.19
N GLU A 53 2.40 -12.86 -24.06
CA GLU A 53 1.58 -11.99 -24.90
C GLU A 53 0.68 -11.08 -24.05
N ALA A 54 -0.01 -11.64 -23.05
CA ALA A 54 -0.88 -10.86 -22.17
C ALA A 54 -0.12 -9.82 -21.35
N ILE A 55 1.01 -10.20 -20.74
CA ILE A 55 1.87 -9.25 -19.98
C ILE A 55 2.41 -8.15 -20.90
N THR A 56 2.86 -8.52 -22.10
CA THR A 56 3.36 -7.54 -23.08
C THR A 56 2.26 -6.56 -23.53
N ALA A 57 1.02 -7.03 -23.64
CA ALA A 57 -0.13 -6.20 -24.00
C ALA A 57 -0.52 -5.22 -22.88
N ILE A 58 -0.36 -5.61 -21.61
CA ILE A 58 -0.55 -4.72 -20.45
C ILE A 58 0.56 -3.66 -20.39
N GLY A 59 1.82 -4.07 -20.55
CA GLY A 59 2.97 -3.19 -20.47
C GLY A 59 3.25 -2.69 -19.04
N ASP A 60 3.52 -1.39 -18.88
CA ASP A 60 3.87 -0.77 -17.59
C ASP A 60 2.67 -0.38 -16.71
N LYS A 61 1.46 -0.82 -17.07
CA LYS A 61 0.21 -0.46 -16.40
C LYS A 61 -0.25 -1.57 -15.46
N ASP A 62 -1.19 -1.23 -14.58
CA ASP A 62 -1.95 -2.23 -13.85
C ASP A 62 -2.85 -2.99 -14.83
N GLY A 63 -3.05 -4.29 -14.58
CA GLY A 63 -3.90 -5.10 -15.44
C GLY A 63 -4.15 -6.49 -14.89
N THR A 64 -5.14 -7.16 -15.47
CA THR A 64 -5.60 -8.47 -15.03
C THR A 64 -5.51 -9.47 -16.18
N ILE A 65 -4.95 -10.64 -15.90
CA ILE A 65 -4.83 -11.76 -16.82
C ILE A 65 -5.68 -12.90 -16.31
N TYR A 66 -6.69 -13.27 -17.09
CA TYR A 66 -7.61 -14.35 -16.81
C TYR A 66 -7.12 -15.65 -17.46
N VAL A 67 -6.90 -16.69 -16.67
CA VAL A 67 -6.38 -17.99 -17.11
C VAL A 67 -7.52 -19.01 -17.20
N TYR A 68 -7.67 -19.62 -18.38
CA TYR A 68 -8.62 -20.70 -18.60
C TYR A 68 -8.00 -22.08 -18.37
N GLY A 69 -8.72 -22.92 -17.62
CA GLY A 69 -8.47 -24.35 -17.50
C GLY A 69 -7.02 -24.69 -17.14
N VAL A 70 -6.44 -25.69 -17.83
CA VAL A 70 -5.05 -26.09 -17.62
C VAL A 70 -4.12 -25.29 -18.51
N TYR A 71 -3.28 -24.46 -17.88
CA TYR A 71 -2.26 -23.70 -18.57
C TYR A 71 -0.88 -24.35 -18.37
N ASN A 72 -0.31 -24.84 -19.48
CA ASN A 72 0.96 -25.56 -19.48
C ASN A 72 2.14 -24.60 -19.54
N ILE A 73 2.95 -24.61 -18.50
CA ILE A 73 4.16 -23.79 -18.38
C ILE A 73 5.37 -24.65 -18.72
N SER A 74 5.59 -24.84 -20.03
CA SER A 74 6.75 -25.57 -20.58
C SER A 74 7.93 -24.64 -20.89
N THR A 75 7.63 -23.42 -21.36
CA THR A 75 8.59 -22.32 -21.55
C THR A 75 7.95 -20.98 -21.15
N PHE A 76 7.96 -20.64 -19.87
CA PHE A 76 7.70 -19.25 -19.49
C PHE A 76 8.91 -18.41 -19.91
N LYS A 77 8.76 -17.64 -20.96
CA LYS A 77 9.75 -16.66 -21.38
C LYS A 77 9.35 -15.32 -20.77
N ALA A 78 10.07 -14.95 -19.72
CA ALA A 78 9.79 -13.71 -19.01
C ALA A 78 9.94 -12.51 -19.97
N PRO A 79 8.94 -11.63 -20.06
CA PRO A 79 9.06 -10.37 -20.80
C PRO A 79 10.03 -9.42 -20.08
N ALA A 80 10.17 -8.20 -20.57
CA ALA A 80 10.85 -7.15 -19.82
C ALA A 80 10.16 -6.90 -18.47
N ALA A 81 10.90 -6.36 -17.49
CA ALA A 81 10.30 -5.87 -16.26
C ALA A 81 9.23 -4.82 -16.56
N TRP A 82 8.17 -4.83 -15.75
CA TRP A 82 7.03 -3.91 -15.84
C TRP A 82 6.85 -3.18 -14.51
N LYS A 83 6.17 -2.03 -14.54
CA LYS A 83 5.95 -1.19 -13.34
C LYS A 83 4.62 -1.42 -12.62
N GLY A 84 3.54 -1.65 -13.35
CA GLY A 84 2.21 -1.82 -12.76
C GLY A 84 2.04 -3.15 -12.01
N MET A 85 0.95 -3.27 -11.26
CA MET A 85 0.56 -4.54 -10.65
C MET A 85 -0.17 -5.40 -11.66
N ILE A 86 0.38 -6.56 -12.00
CA ILE A 86 -0.31 -7.55 -12.84
C ILE A 86 -0.98 -8.60 -11.96
N THR A 87 -2.30 -8.71 -12.04
CA THR A 87 -3.07 -9.77 -11.40
C THR A 87 -3.25 -10.93 -12.36
N ILE A 88 -2.78 -12.12 -12.02
CA ILE A 88 -3.00 -13.35 -12.78
C ILE A 88 -4.00 -14.20 -12.00
N THR A 89 -5.18 -14.40 -12.57
CA THR A 89 -6.30 -15.05 -11.89
C THR A 89 -6.91 -16.16 -12.73
N GLY A 90 -7.36 -17.24 -12.08
CA GLY A 90 -8.20 -18.23 -12.73
C GLY A 90 -9.56 -17.66 -13.11
N VAL A 91 -10.07 -18.00 -14.30
CA VAL A 91 -11.47 -17.69 -14.67
C VAL A 91 -12.44 -18.54 -13.83
N THR A 92 -12.02 -19.77 -13.54
CA THR A 92 -12.72 -20.74 -12.72
C THR A 92 -11.80 -21.22 -11.60
N SER A 93 -12.39 -21.74 -10.52
CA SER A 93 -11.62 -22.23 -9.36
C SER A 93 -10.76 -23.46 -9.64
N ASP A 94 -10.93 -24.10 -10.81
CA ASP A 94 -10.13 -25.23 -11.28
C ASP A 94 -9.04 -24.84 -12.29
N ALA A 95 -8.84 -23.54 -12.53
CA ALA A 95 -7.71 -23.06 -13.31
C ALA A 95 -6.39 -23.57 -12.71
N LEU A 96 -5.53 -24.12 -13.54
CA LEU A 96 -4.39 -24.91 -13.11
C LEU A 96 -3.13 -24.49 -13.88
N PHE A 97 -2.09 -24.10 -13.15
CA PHE A 97 -0.75 -24.02 -13.69
C PHE A 97 -0.08 -25.38 -13.60
N GLN A 98 0.15 -26.00 -14.76
CA GLN A 98 0.94 -27.21 -14.89
C GLN A 98 2.38 -26.83 -15.24
N ILE A 99 3.32 -27.03 -14.31
CA ILE A 99 4.72 -26.64 -14.46
C ILE A 99 5.59 -27.87 -14.67
N ASP A 100 6.28 -27.92 -15.80
CA ASP A 100 7.17 -29.03 -16.15
C ASP A 100 8.32 -29.21 -15.14
N LYS A 101 8.79 -30.46 -15.03
CA LYS A 101 9.91 -30.84 -14.15
C LYS A 101 11.13 -29.96 -14.44
N SER A 102 11.75 -29.40 -13.40
CA SER A 102 12.91 -28.49 -13.45
C SER A 102 12.71 -27.09 -14.07
N LYS A 103 11.47 -26.62 -14.27
CA LYS A 103 11.23 -25.26 -14.79
C LYS A 103 10.88 -24.27 -13.67
N GLY A 104 11.47 -23.09 -13.74
CA GLY A 104 11.10 -21.95 -12.89
C GLY A 104 10.23 -20.96 -13.65
N ILE A 105 9.24 -20.37 -12.97
CA ILE A 105 8.58 -19.15 -13.43
C ILE A 105 9.38 -17.97 -12.88
N VAL A 106 9.60 -16.95 -13.68
CA VAL A 106 10.24 -15.71 -13.21
C VAL A 106 9.25 -14.59 -13.47
N PHE A 107 8.86 -13.82 -12.48
CA PHE A 107 8.06 -12.60 -12.65
C PHE A 107 8.97 -11.38 -12.49
N PRO A 108 9.37 -10.72 -13.60
CA PRO A 108 10.22 -9.52 -13.57
C PRO A 108 9.63 -8.25 -12.94
N GLY A 109 8.33 -8.21 -12.64
CA GLY A 109 7.66 -7.08 -12.00
C GLY A 109 6.62 -7.55 -11.00
N ASP A 110 5.87 -6.60 -10.45
CA ASP A 110 4.92 -6.85 -9.37
C ASP A 110 3.75 -7.71 -9.83
N VAL A 111 3.42 -8.72 -9.02
CA VAL A 111 2.42 -9.72 -9.40
C VAL A 111 1.50 -10.11 -8.25
N THR A 112 0.22 -10.25 -8.57
CA THR A 112 -0.77 -10.94 -7.74
C THR A 112 -1.13 -12.25 -8.42
N ILE A 113 -1.09 -13.38 -7.70
CA ILE A 113 -1.57 -14.68 -8.17
C ILE A 113 -2.83 -15.00 -7.38
N LYS A 114 -3.94 -15.24 -8.08
CA LYS A 114 -5.25 -15.46 -7.46
C LYS A 114 -5.97 -16.66 -8.06
N ASP A 115 -6.69 -17.43 -7.25
CA ASP A 115 -7.62 -18.48 -7.74
C ASP A 115 -6.99 -19.45 -8.76
N ILE A 116 -5.73 -19.86 -8.54
CA ILE A 116 -4.97 -20.75 -9.44
C ILE A 116 -4.41 -21.92 -8.64
N LEU A 117 -4.76 -23.13 -9.07
CA LEU A 117 -4.16 -24.36 -8.58
C LEU A 117 -2.78 -24.59 -9.23
N PHE A 118 -1.94 -25.38 -8.57
CA PHE A 118 -0.60 -25.71 -9.08
C PHE A 118 -0.40 -27.23 -9.16
N ASP A 119 -0.06 -27.71 -10.35
CA ASP A 119 0.51 -29.05 -10.59
C ASP A 119 1.98 -28.87 -10.96
N VAL A 120 2.83 -28.94 -9.92
CA VAL A 120 4.24 -28.59 -10.01
C VAL A 120 5.13 -29.83 -10.10
N GLY A 121 5.96 -29.88 -11.14
CA GLY A 121 6.99 -30.90 -11.29
C GLY A 121 8.11 -30.79 -10.26
N GLU A 122 8.83 -31.90 -10.06
CA GLU A 122 10.01 -32.00 -9.19
C GLU A 122 11.00 -30.87 -9.57
N PHE A 123 11.33 -29.99 -8.62
CA PHE A 123 12.20 -28.81 -8.78
C PHE A 123 11.56 -27.55 -9.42
N ALA A 124 10.25 -27.52 -9.64
CA ALA A 124 9.58 -26.29 -10.06
C ALA A 124 9.70 -25.21 -8.98
N HIS A 125 9.88 -23.96 -9.38
CA HIS A 125 9.98 -22.82 -8.45
C HIS A 125 9.41 -21.55 -9.06
N ILE A 126 9.02 -20.60 -8.23
CA ILE A 126 8.60 -19.26 -8.65
C ILE A 126 9.67 -18.28 -8.17
N ASN A 127 10.19 -17.44 -9.07
CA ASN A 127 11.07 -16.34 -8.75
C ASN A 127 10.29 -15.04 -8.94
N ASN A 128 9.94 -14.33 -7.86
CA ASN A 128 9.52 -12.95 -8.03
C ASN A 128 10.76 -12.04 -8.04
N LYS A 129 10.87 -11.18 -9.06
CA LYS A 129 11.89 -10.13 -9.16
C LYS A 129 11.28 -8.73 -9.13
N GLY A 130 9.96 -8.61 -9.08
CA GLY A 130 9.30 -7.37 -8.71
C GLY A 130 9.58 -7.00 -7.26
N THR A 131 9.03 -5.89 -6.82
CA THR A 131 9.04 -5.43 -5.42
C THR A 131 7.94 -6.11 -4.61
N LYS A 132 6.84 -6.50 -5.27
CA LYS A 132 5.62 -6.99 -4.63
C LYS A 132 5.13 -8.34 -5.16
N LEU A 133 4.75 -9.23 -4.24
CA LEU A 133 4.02 -10.47 -4.51
C LEU A 133 2.78 -10.56 -3.63
N ILE A 134 1.60 -10.76 -4.20
CA ILE A 134 0.43 -11.21 -3.45
C ILE A 134 0.06 -12.61 -3.93
N TYR A 135 -0.02 -13.57 -3.03
CA TYR A 135 -0.40 -14.95 -3.31
C TYR A 135 -1.71 -15.27 -2.59
N ASP A 136 -2.78 -15.33 -3.36
CA ASP A 136 -4.14 -15.67 -2.91
C ASP A 136 -4.72 -16.76 -3.82
N ALA A 137 -3.96 -17.84 -3.98
CA ALA A 137 -4.21 -18.86 -4.99
C ALA A 137 -5.43 -19.75 -4.72
N GLY A 138 -6.10 -19.57 -3.58
CA GLY A 138 -7.23 -20.37 -3.11
C GLY A 138 -6.80 -21.45 -2.12
N GLU A 139 -7.69 -21.83 -1.19
CA GLU A 139 -7.42 -22.79 -0.11
C GLU A 139 -6.97 -24.18 -0.62
N ASP A 140 -7.50 -24.60 -1.77
CA ASP A 140 -7.17 -25.88 -2.40
C ASP A 140 -5.82 -25.85 -3.16
N SER A 141 -5.25 -24.66 -3.35
CA SER A 141 -3.98 -24.50 -4.05
C SER A 141 -2.81 -25.06 -3.25
N ASN A 142 -1.89 -25.74 -3.94
CA ASN A 142 -0.81 -26.47 -3.28
C ASN A 142 0.51 -26.37 -4.06
N PHE A 143 1.30 -25.35 -3.74
CA PHE A 143 2.63 -25.15 -4.29
C PHE A 143 3.69 -25.84 -3.40
N LYS A 144 3.95 -27.14 -3.66
CA LYS A 144 4.81 -27.99 -2.80
C LYS A 144 6.32 -27.69 -2.82
N HIS A 145 6.77 -26.80 -3.69
CA HIS A 145 8.19 -26.52 -3.89
C HIS A 145 8.58 -25.13 -3.35
N MET A 146 9.40 -24.37 -4.09
CA MET A 146 10.04 -23.15 -3.58
C MET A 146 9.52 -21.90 -4.28
N ILE A 147 9.14 -20.89 -3.50
CA ILE A 147 8.88 -19.53 -3.98
C ILE A 147 10.02 -18.65 -3.46
N HIS A 148 10.78 -18.06 -4.37
CA HIS A 148 11.81 -17.07 -4.09
C HIS A 148 11.17 -15.68 -4.08
N LEU A 149 11.40 -14.96 -2.99
CA LEU A 149 10.72 -13.70 -2.67
C LEU A 149 11.43 -12.47 -3.29
N PRO A 150 10.68 -11.36 -3.47
CA PRO A 150 11.08 -10.17 -4.24
C PRO A 150 12.40 -9.51 -3.83
N ALA A 151 12.91 -9.78 -2.64
CA ALA A 151 14.15 -9.23 -2.10
C ALA A 151 15.44 -9.48 -2.94
N LEU A 152 15.39 -10.29 -4.00
CA LEU A 152 16.60 -11.01 -4.44
C LEU A 152 16.87 -11.07 -5.94
N GLY A 153 16.25 -10.18 -6.70
CA GLY A 153 16.78 -9.83 -8.00
C GLY A 153 17.88 -8.78 -7.87
N ASN A 154 18.77 -8.69 -8.85
CA ASN A 154 19.79 -7.65 -9.04
C ASN A 154 19.20 -6.22 -9.25
N ALA A 155 17.99 -5.96 -8.76
CA ALA A 155 17.24 -4.74 -8.97
C ALA A 155 17.46 -3.78 -7.79
N VAL A 156 17.43 -2.49 -8.10
CA VAL A 156 17.53 -1.38 -7.16
C VAL A 156 16.18 -1.27 -6.44
N VAL A 157 15.93 -2.11 -5.43
CA VAL A 157 14.64 -2.14 -4.72
C VAL A 157 14.81 -1.63 -3.30
N ASP A 158 14.16 -0.50 -3.00
CA ASP A 158 14.25 0.13 -1.68
C ASP A 158 13.38 -0.58 -0.62
N GLU A 159 12.34 -1.33 -0.97
CA GLU A 159 11.57 -2.18 -0.05
C GLU A 159 10.92 -3.33 -0.82
N SER A 160 10.88 -4.52 -0.23
CA SER A 160 10.22 -5.69 -0.82
C SER A 160 9.07 -6.21 0.05
N TYR A 161 8.00 -6.67 -0.60
CA TYR A 161 6.77 -7.06 0.08
C TYR A 161 6.18 -8.34 -0.54
N ALA A 162 5.94 -9.35 0.28
CA ALA A 162 5.21 -10.54 -0.12
C ALA A 162 4.10 -10.86 0.87
N GLU A 163 2.88 -11.10 0.38
CA GLU A 163 1.73 -11.45 1.20
C GLU A 163 1.10 -12.77 0.73
N PHE A 164 0.85 -13.69 1.65
CA PHE A 164 0.32 -15.01 1.39
C PHE A 164 -1.01 -15.20 2.13
N ARG A 165 -2.11 -15.04 1.40
CA ARG A 165 -3.48 -15.00 1.94
C ARG A 165 -4.17 -16.37 1.98
N SER A 166 -3.79 -17.28 1.09
CA SER A 166 -4.40 -18.61 1.02
C SER A 166 -3.47 -19.64 0.38
N GLY A 167 -3.90 -20.91 0.46
CA GLY A 167 -3.20 -22.05 -0.14
C GLY A 167 -2.07 -22.62 0.72
N LYS A 168 -1.44 -23.68 0.19
CA LYS A 168 -0.37 -24.44 0.85
C LYS A 168 0.94 -24.26 0.12
N ILE A 169 1.97 -23.88 0.86
CA ILE A 169 3.29 -23.58 0.31
C ILE A 169 4.34 -24.45 0.99
N GLY A 170 5.12 -25.16 0.17
CA GLY A 170 6.20 -26.02 0.65
C GLY A 170 7.34 -25.22 1.27
N ARG A 171 7.84 -24.21 0.55
CA ARG A 171 8.93 -23.38 1.05
C ARG A 171 8.86 -21.95 0.49
N LEU A 172 8.98 -20.98 1.38
CA LEU A 172 9.34 -19.61 1.06
C LEU A 172 10.84 -19.41 1.28
N HIS A 173 11.52 -18.80 0.31
CA HIS A 173 12.95 -18.55 0.38
C HIS A 173 13.21 -17.05 0.37
N ILE A 174 13.65 -16.54 1.51
CA ILE A 174 14.23 -15.20 1.68
C ILE A 174 15.75 -15.39 1.57
N ALA A 175 16.46 -14.48 0.89
CA ALA A 175 17.87 -14.60 0.48
C ALA A 175 18.25 -15.62 -0.64
N GLY A 176 17.33 -16.38 -1.24
CA GLY A 176 17.57 -17.35 -2.33
C GLY A 176 18.21 -16.94 -3.68
N ALA A 177 18.66 -15.70 -3.92
CA ALA A 177 19.35 -15.32 -5.18
C ALA A 177 20.51 -14.32 -4.92
N TYR A 178 21.30 -13.96 -5.96
CA TYR A 178 22.48 -13.09 -5.83
C TYR A 178 22.05 -11.68 -5.41
N VAL A 179 22.24 -11.34 -4.13
CA VAL A 179 21.92 -10.00 -3.60
C VAL A 179 23.13 -9.40 -2.96
N THR A 180 23.55 -8.26 -3.49
CA THR A 180 24.52 -7.38 -2.86
C THR A 180 23.90 -6.00 -2.74
N SER A 181 22.93 -5.83 -1.84
CA SER A 181 22.31 -4.52 -1.56
C SER A 181 23.35 -3.52 -1.03
N TYR A 182 24.28 -3.99 -0.20
CA TYR A 182 25.34 -3.21 0.41
C TYR A 182 26.30 -2.59 -0.61
N ALA A 183 26.69 -3.35 -1.65
CA ALA A 183 27.58 -2.85 -2.69
C ALA A 183 26.94 -1.74 -3.54
N ASN A 184 25.60 -1.63 -3.51
CA ASN A 184 24.83 -0.70 -4.31
C ASN A 184 24.20 0.44 -3.49
N GLY A 185 24.39 0.46 -2.17
CA GLY A 185 23.88 1.52 -1.28
C GLY A 185 22.36 1.50 -1.06
N ILE A 186 21.72 0.35 -1.26
CA ILE A 186 20.26 0.19 -1.13
C ILE A 186 19.95 -0.25 0.30
N MET A 187 19.16 0.56 1.01
CA MET A 187 18.70 0.29 2.38
C MET A 187 17.20 0.04 2.32
N GLY A 188 16.81 -1.21 2.50
CA GLY A 188 15.43 -1.61 2.28
C GLY A 188 14.99 -2.81 3.09
N ASP A 189 13.74 -2.74 3.54
CA ASP A 189 13.10 -3.77 4.34
C ASP A 189 12.51 -4.87 3.46
N ASP A 190 12.69 -6.12 3.88
CA ASP A 190 12.11 -7.28 3.25
C ASP A 190 10.96 -7.81 4.12
N THR A 191 9.73 -7.62 3.65
CA THR A 191 8.53 -7.96 4.43
C THR A 191 7.78 -9.13 3.82
N VAL A 192 7.52 -10.13 4.65
CA VAL A 192 6.72 -11.32 4.33
C VAL A 192 5.58 -11.42 5.31
N ILE A 193 4.35 -11.40 4.80
CA ILE A 193 3.13 -11.51 5.58
C ILE A 193 2.42 -12.82 5.24
N ILE A 194 2.13 -13.61 6.26
CA ILE A 194 1.25 -14.79 6.17
C ILE A 194 -0.08 -14.40 6.81
N ASP A 195 -1.13 -14.37 5.99
CA ASP A 195 -2.48 -13.99 6.39
C ASP A 195 -3.52 -14.98 5.85
N GLY A 196 -3.32 -16.25 6.19
CA GLY A 196 -4.26 -17.33 5.92
C GLY A 196 -3.64 -18.54 5.24
N ALA A 197 -2.46 -18.40 4.63
CA ALA A 197 -1.75 -19.51 4.01
C ALA A 197 -1.12 -20.49 5.02
N GLU A 198 -0.91 -21.73 4.59
CA GLU A 198 -0.13 -22.74 5.31
C GLU A 198 1.27 -22.86 4.70
N VAL A 199 2.31 -22.47 5.42
CA VAL A 199 3.71 -22.50 4.98
C VAL A 199 4.48 -23.56 5.75
N SER A 200 5.03 -24.55 5.04
CA SER A 200 5.80 -25.63 5.68
C SER A 200 7.20 -25.20 6.12
N GLN A 201 7.82 -24.23 5.43
CA GLN A 201 9.15 -23.72 5.78
C GLN A 201 9.36 -22.31 5.22
N ILE A 202 9.83 -21.39 6.05
CA ILE A 202 10.50 -20.16 5.61
C ILE A 202 12.00 -20.38 5.79
N SER A 203 12.77 -20.18 4.72
CA SER A 203 14.22 -20.32 4.72
C SER A 203 14.88 -18.96 4.56
N LEU A 204 15.77 -18.60 5.50
CA LEU A 204 16.59 -17.38 5.48
C LEU A 204 17.99 -17.74 5.01
N GLN A 205 18.20 -17.99 3.72
CA GLN A 205 19.49 -18.48 3.24
C GLN A 205 19.70 -18.23 1.75
N ALA A 206 20.95 -18.30 1.33
CA ALA A 206 21.33 -18.35 -0.08
C ALA A 206 21.10 -19.72 -0.73
N ASP A 207 20.95 -19.75 -2.05
CA ASP A 207 20.95 -20.99 -2.82
C ASP A 207 22.35 -21.66 -2.83
N ALA A 208 22.36 -22.99 -2.92
CA ALA A 208 23.53 -23.87 -2.86
C ALA A 208 24.60 -23.62 -3.93
N TYR A 209 24.20 -23.04 -5.06
CA TYR A 209 25.08 -22.74 -6.18
C TYR A 209 25.83 -21.40 -6.02
N MET A 210 25.56 -20.64 -4.95
CA MET A 210 26.26 -19.40 -4.64
C MET A 210 27.54 -19.72 -3.86
N ASP A 211 28.69 -19.38 -4.43
CA ASP A 211 29.99 -19.49 -3.77
C ASP A 211 30.05 -18.50 -2.59
N THR A 212 30.43 -18.97 -1.41
CA THR A 212 30.48 -18.22 -0.14
C THR A 212 31.53 -17.08 -0.13
N HIS A 213 32.09 -16.72 -1.29
CA HIS A 213 33.14 -15.73 -1.46
C HIS A 213 32.62 -14.31 -1.76
N THR A 214 31.32 -14.15 -2.02
CA THR A 214 30.65 -12.84 -2.13
C THR A 214 29.55 -12.75 -1.07
N GLY A 215 29.71 -11.85 -0.09
CA GLY A 215 28.75 -11.67 0.99
C GLY A 215 27.37 -11.30 0.45
N ILE A 216 26.34 -12.00 0.93
CA ILE A 216 24.94 -11.70 0.66
C ILE A 216 24.44 -10.86 1.81
N SER A 217 23.90 -9.68 1.50
CA SER A 217 23.46 -8.71 2.49
C SER A 217 22.02 -8.26 2.28
N VAL A 218 21.30 -7.97 3.37
CA VAL A 218 20.03 -7.23 3.39
C VAL A 218 20.31 -5.88 4.06
N GLY A 219 19.87 -4.80 3.41
CA GLY A 219 20.23 -3.43 3.81
C GLY A 219 19.36 -2.89 4.95
N GLY A 220 18.10 -3.30 5.04
CA GLY A 220 17.17 -2.94 6.11
C GLY A 220 16.81 -4.14 6.98
N ASN A 221 15.58 -4.14 7.50
CA ASN A 221 15.03 -5.19 8.33
C ASN A 221 14.51 -6.37 7.50
N ILE A 222 14.55 -7.57 8.06
CA ILE A 222 13.75 -8.70 7.56
C ILE A 222 12.55 -8.85 8.48
N ASN A 223 11.34 -8.70 7.92
CA ASN A 223 10.08 -8.80 8.64
C ASN A 223 9.33 -10.06 8.19
N ILE A 224 9.13 -11.01 9.11
CA ILE A 224 8.24 -12.16 8.92
C ILE A 224 7.05 -11.96 9.86
N ILE A 225 5.86 -11.72 9.31
CA ILE A 225 4.65 -11.42 10.07
C ILE A 225 3.63 -12.51 9.79
N VAL A 226 3.11 -13.17 10.83
CA VAL A 226 2.12 -14.23 10.73
C VAL A 226 0.86 -13.77 11.46
N ASN A 227 -0.10 -13.24 10.71
CA ASN A 227 -1.36 -12.73 11.24
C ASN A 227 -2.42 -13.83 11.37
N SER A 228 -2.41 -14.78 10.44
CA SER A 228 -3.30 -15.93 10.40
C SER A 228 -2.70 -17.03 9.52
N GLY A 229 -3.28 -18.24 9.52
CA GLY A 229 -2.68 -19.40 8.86
C GLY A 229 -1.62 -20.08 9.72
N SER A 230 -0.55 -20.62 9.11
CA SER A 230 0.52 -21.27 9.87
C SER A 230 1.89 -21.22 9.19
N VAL A 231 2.95 -21.16 10.00
CA VAL A 231 4.33 -21.37 9.57
C VAL A 231 4.93 -22.49 10.43
N LYS A 232 5.32 -23.59 9.79
CA LYS A 232 5.83 -24.76 10.53
C LYS A 232 7.28 -24.61 10.97
N ASN A 233 8.16 -24.07 10.14
CA ASN A 233 9.55 -23.82 10.53
C ASN A 233 10.05 -22.53 9.89
N ILE A 234 10.92 -21.82 10.60
CA ILE A 234 11.74 -20.73 10.10
C ILE A 234 13.18 -21.14 10.36
N THR A 235 13.98 -21.28 9.31
CA THR A 235 15.34 -21.84 9.42
C THR A 235 16.35 -21.09 8.57
N THR A 236 17.58 -21.00 9.04
CA THR A 236 18.74 -20.63 8.23
C THR A 236 19.77 -21.76 8.20
N LEU A 237 20.67 -21.73 7.22
CA LEU A 237 21.89 -22.53 7.24
C LEU A 237 23.05 -21.58 7.52
N GLU A 238 23.80 -21.82 8.59
CA GLU A 238 24.88 -20.95 9.08
C GLU A 238 25.87 -20.53 7.98
N ASN A 239 26.26 -21.46 7.11
CA ASN A 239 27.19 -21.21 6.01
C ASN A 239 26.57 -20.49 4.79
N ARG A 240 25.27 -20.18 4.84
CA ARG A 240 24.49 -19.52 3.79
C ARG A 240 23.57 -18.42 4.35
N ALA A 241 23.73 -18.06 5.62
CA ALA A 241 22.95 -17.04 6.26
C ALA A 241 23.27 -15.67 5.63
N PRO A 242 22.26 -14.87 5.24
CA PRO A 242 22.49 -13.51 4.79
C PRO A 242 22.97 -12.64 5.95
N GLU A 243 23.82 -11.66 5.67
CA GLU A 243 24.14 -10.57 6.59
C GLU A 243 23.00 -9.55 6.56
N VAL A 244 22.31 -9.34 7.67
CA VAL A 244 21.20 -8.40 7.79
C VAL A 244 21.72 -7.18 8.55
N MET A 245 21.69 -6.01 7.91
CA MET A 245 22.15 -4.78 8.56
C MET A 245 21.16 -4.25 9.58
N GLY A 246 19.85 -4.37 9.31
CA GLY A 246 18.79 -4.04 10.27
C GLY A 246 18.51 -5.18 11.25
N SER A 247 17.26 -5.25 11.70
CA SER A 247 16.81 -6.33 12.58
C SER A 247 16.16 -7.50 11.83
N LEU A 248 16.11 -8.66 12.48
CA LEU A 248 15.25 -9.76 12.07
C LEU A 248 14.02 -9.78 13.00
N ASN A 249 12.87 -9.46 12.44
CA ASN A 249 11.60 -9.40 13.16
C ASN A 249 10.73 -10.60 12.75
N ILE A 250 10.41 -11.47 13.70
CA ILE A 250 9.52 -12.62 13.51
C ILE A 250 8.33 -12.43 14.44
N ILE A 251 7.18 -12.07 13.88
CA ILE A 251 6.01 -11.64 14.64
C ILE A 251 4.85 -12.59 14.36
N PHE A 252 4.31 -13.20 15.41
CA PHE A 252 3.07 -13.98 15.37
C PHE A 252 1.97 -13.17 16.05
N ASN A 253 0.92 -12.83 15.31
CA ASN A 253 -0.20 -12.03 15.80
C ASN A 253 -1.46 -12.88 16.01
N ASN A 254 -2.46 -12.29 16.66
CA ASN A 254 -3.79 -12.87 16.81
C ASN A 254 -3.81 -14.28 17.45
N GLY A 255 -2.86 -14.55 18.36
CA GLY A 255 -2.73 -15.83 19.04
C GLY A 255 -2.25 -16.98 18.14
N VAL A 256 -1.66 -16.66 16.98
CA VAL A 256 -0.91 -17.65 16.22
C VAL A 256 0.36 -17.99 17.00
N GLU A 257 0.66 -19.28 17.08
CA GLU A 257 1.86 -19.80 17.75
C GLU A 257 2.82 -20.41 16.72
N PRO A 258 4.14 -20.35 16.95
CA PRO A 258 5.10 -21.06 16.13
C PRO A 258 4.85 -22.57 16.19
N ALA A 259 4.58 -23.19 15.05
CA ALA A 259 4.26 -24.62 14.98
C ALA A 259 5.49 -25.54 15.00
N GLY A 260 6.69 -24.98 15.00
CA GLY A 260 7.95 -25.74 14.99
C GLY A 260 9.16 -24.84 15.19
N LYS A 261 10.28 -25.18 14.55
CA LYS A 261 11.58 -24.58 14.85
C LYS A 261 11.72 -23.16 14.31
N ILE A 262 12.33 -22.30 15.11
CA ILE A 262 12.86 -20.99 14.70
C ILE A 262 14.38 -21.04 14.90
N GLU A 263 15.14 -21.09 13.81
CA GLU A 263 16.60 -21.16 13.81
C GLU A 263 17.15 -20.05 12.90
N TYR A 264 17.99 -19.19 13.45
CA TYR A 264 18.66 -18.07 12.78
C TYR A 264 20.13 -17.97 13.21
N THR A 265 20.94 -17.21 12.46
CA THR A 265 22.37 -16.99 12.77
C THR A 265 22.53 -15.59 13.32
N GLU A 266 22.46 -15.44 14.64
CA GLU A 266 22.44 -14.14 15.33
C GLU A 266 23.66 -13.25 14.99
N GLU A 267 24.85 -13.84 14.85
CA GLU A 267 26.08 -13.11 14.45
C GLU A 267 25.99 -12.44 13.06
N LYS A 268 24.96 -12.76 12.28
CA LYS A 268 24.71 -12.18 10.96
C LYS A 268 23.67 -11.06 10.98
N ILE A 269 23.12 -10.70 12.14
CA ILE A 269 22.07 -9.69 12.27
C ILE A 269 22.63 -8.47 13.02
N GLY A 270 22.50 -7.28 12.43
CA GLY A 270 23.11 -6.05 12.94
C GLY A 270 22.39 -5.47 14.15
N GLU A 271 21.06 -5.30 14.05
CA GLU A 271 20.26 -4.55 15.04
C GLU A 271 19.37 -5.47 15.91
N GLY A 272 19.76 -6.75 16.02
CA GLY A 272 19.13 -7.74 16.89
C GLY A 272 18.00 -8.55 16.25
N VAL A 273 17.56 -9.58 16.98
CA VAL A 273 16.48 -10.48 16.58
C VAL A 273 15.32 -10.34 17.55
N TYR A 274 14.12 -10.17 17.03
CA TYR A 274 12.89 -9.98 17.79
C TYR A 274 11.91 -11.07 17.41
N VAL A 275 11.60 -11.98 18.34
CA VAL A 275 10.58 -13.02 18.17
C VAL A 275 9.39 -12.64 19.04
N ILE A 276 8.36 -12.08 18.42
CA ILE A 276 7.20 -11.52 19.13
C ILE A 276 6.00 -12.45 18.96
N THR A 277 5.44 -12.94 20.05
CA THR A 277 4.17 -13.68 20.05
C THR A 277 3.10 -12.84 20.73
N SER A 278 2.07 -12.48 19.98
CA SER A 278 0.97 -11.63 20.42
C SER A 278 -0.33 -12.42 20.46
N GLY A 279 -1.00 -12.38 21.61
CA GLY A 279 -2.29 -13.03 21.81
C GLY A 279 -3.43 -12.42 20.99
N VAL A 280 -4.65 -12.89 21.21
CA VAL A 280 -5.85 -12.31 20.58
C VAL A 280 -6.22 -10.98 21.27
N GLY A 281 -6.26 -9.90 20.49
CA GLY A 281 -6.66 -8.59 21.00
C GLY A 281 -6.07 -7.38 20.28
N GLY A 282 -5.27 -7.64 19.25
CA GLY A 282 -4.62 -6.63 18.43
C GLY A 282 -3.45 -7.26 17.68
N LYS A 283 -2.60 -6.41 17.13
CA LYS A 283 -1.42 -6.81 16.36
C LYS A 283 -0.22 -5.94 16.68
N ILE A 284 0.95 -6.52 16.48
CA ILE A 284 2.25 -5.84 16.49
C ILE A 284 2.74 -5.77 15.04
N MET A 285 3.21 -4.60 14.62
CA MET A 285 3.79 -4.38 13.30
C MET A 285 5.21 -3.81 13.46
N PRO A 286 6.19 -4.23 12.65
CA PRO A 286 7.51 -3.60 12.66
C PRO A 286 7.42 -2.21 12.01
N THR A 287 8.35 -1.34 12.37
CA THR A 287 8.57 -0.08 11.66
C THR A 287 9.91 -0.13 10.91
N VAL A 288 10.20 0.92 10.14
CA VAL A 288 11.51 1.07 9.48
C VAL A 288 12.66 1.23 10.48
N ASP A 289 12.37 1.71 11.69
CA ASP A 289 13.36 1.89 12.75
C ASP A 289 13.58 0.54 13.47
N PRO A 290 14.82 -0.01 13.49
CA PRO A 290 15.11 -1.26 14.20
C PRO A 290 14.73 -1.20 15.68
N GLY A 291 14.14 -2.27 16.19
CA GLY A 291 13.67 -2.35 17.58
C GLY A 291 12.40 -1.53 17.89
N VAL A 292 11.87 -0.78 16.92
CA VAL A 292 10.64 -0.01 17.10
C VAL A 292 9.47 -0.70 16.41
N PHE A 293 8.40 -0.90 17.16
CA PHE A 293 7.19 -1.60 16.73
C PHE A 293 5.96 -0.74 16.95
N GLU A 294 4.97 -0.88 16.07
CA GLU A 294 3.65 -0.30 16.27
C GLU A 294 2.71 -1.31 16.95
N VAL A 295 2.19 -0.94 18.11
CA VAL A 295 1.19 -1.67 18.87
C VAL A 295 -0.19 -1.18 18.45
N ILE A 296 -1.04 -2.10 17.98
CA ILE A 296 -2.38 -1.76 17.46
C ILE A 296 -3.41 -2.69 18.09
N SER A 297 -4.15 -2.19 19.08
CA SER A 297 -5.30 -2.87 19.68
C SER A 297 -6.46 -3.00 18.68
N ASP A 298 -7.19 -4.11 18.76
CA ASP A 298 -8.45 -4.31 18.02
C ASP A 298 -9.65 -3.54 18.61
N SER A 299 -9.46 -2.92 19.78
CA SER A 299 -10.51 -2.26 20.55
C SER A 299 -9.96 -1.16 21.44
N GLU A 300 -10.75 -0.10 21.65
CA GLU A 300 -10.44 0.95 22.64
C GLU A 300 -10.44 0.46 24.10
N THR A 301 -10.99 -0.74 24.35
CA THR A 301 -11.13 -1.34 25.69
C THR A 301 -10.09 -2.42 26.00
N LYS A 302 -9.09 -2.57 25.13
CA LYS A 302 -7.93 -3.45 25.36
C LYS A 302 -6.64 -2.66 25.25
N VAL A 303 -5.63 -3.08 26.01
CA VAL A 303 -4.27 -2.53 26.04
C VAL A 303 -3.29 -3.69 26.00
N ALA A 304 -2.16 -3.52 25.32
CA ALA A 304 -1.11 -4.53 25.32
C ALA A 304 -0.40 -4.51 26.68
N LYS A 305 0.10 -5.67 27.09
CA LYS A 305 0.94 -5.83 28.26
C LYS A 305 2.18 -6.59 27.85
N ILE A 306 3.33 -5.92 27.97
CA ILE A 306 4.65 -6.40 27.56
C ILE A 306 5.55 -6.28 28.80
N ASP A 307 6.21 -7.37 29.19
CA ASP A 307 7.06 -7.43 30.39
C ASP A 307 6.41 -6.92 31.69
N GLY A 308 5.09 -7.06 31.81
CA GLY A 308 4.32 -6.60 32.97
C GLY A 308 3.86 -5.14 32.90
N GLU A 309 4.30 -4.37 31.91
CA GLU A 309 3.94 -2.96 31.71
C GLU A 309 2.83 -2.81 30.68
N LEU A 310 1.95 -1.82 30.88
CA LEU A 310 0.87 -1.51 29.94
C LEU A 310 1.41 -0.65 28.80
N VAL A 311 1.23 -1.13 27.57
CA VAL A 311 1.62 -0.45 26.33
C VAL A 311 0.37 -0.12 25.53
N TYR A 312 0.15 1.16 25.29
CA TYR A 312 -1.00 1.68 24.54
C TYR A 312 -0.72 1.69 23.03
N ASN A 313 -1.75 1.97 22.24
CA ASN A 313 -1.60 2.07 20.80
C ASN A 313 -0.52 3.12 20.41
N GLY A 314 0.34 2.77 19.46
CA GLY A 314 1.42 3.62 18.98
C GLY A 314 2.76 2.90 18.93
N LYS A 315 3.84 3.68 18.74
CA LYS A 315 5.20 3.15 18.67
C LYS A 315 5.72 2.78 20.06
N VAL A 316 6.36 1.62 20.15
CA VAL A 316 7.10 1.14 21.32
C VAL A 316 8.48 0.69 20.88
N GLU A 317 9.50 0.99 21.68
CA GLU A 317 10.85 0.46 21.52
C GLU A 317 10.97 -0.78 22.41
N LEU A 318 11.47 -1.88 21.83
CA LEU A 318 11.65 -3.16 22.51
C LEU A 318 13.12 -3.56 22.49
N GLU A 319 13.53 -4.34 23.48
CA GLU A 319 14.84 -4.98 23.49
C GLU A 319 14.83 -6.27 22.63
N PRO A 320 15.94 -6.64 21.98
CA PRO A 320 16.06 -7.90 21.25
C PRO A 320 15.76 -9.12 22.14
N GLY A 321 15.12 -10.14 21.59
CA GLY A 321 14.81 -11.38 22.28
C GLY A 321 13.44 -11.96 21.93
N GLU A 322 12.98 -12.86 22.78
CA GLU A 322 11.61 -13.39 22.76
C GLU A 322 10.70 -12.46 23.57
N ILE A 323 9.64 -11.95 22.94
CA ILE A 323 8.70 -11.01 23.54
C ILE A 323 7.29 -11.61 23.49
N GLU A 324 6.63 -11.69 24.64
CA GLU A 324 5.21 -12.07 24.74
C GLU A 324 4.35 -10.82 24.91
N VAL A 325 3.28 -10.71 24.10
CA VAL A 325 2.30 -9.62 24.18
C VAL A 325 0.95 -10.18 24.60
N GLU A 326 0.54 -9.84 25.83
CA GLU A 326 -0.79 -10.12 26.35
C GLU A 326 -1.74 -8.95 26.05
N TRP A 327 -2.97 -9.22 25.63
CA TRP A 327 -4.00 -8.18 25.53
C TRP A 327 -4.91 -8.22 26.75
N VAL A 328 -4.90 -7.16 27.55
CA VAL A 328 -5.66 -7.06 28.80
C VAL A 328 -6.73 -5.98 28.71
N ALA A 329 -7.76 -6.07 29.56
CA ALA A 329 -8.77 -5.02 29.66
C ALA A 329 -8.13 -3.71 30.13
N GLY A 330 -8.34 -2.64 29.37
CA GLY A 330 -7.82 -1.31 29.67
C GLY A 330 -8.33 -0.29 28.68
N GLN A 331 -8.53 0.95 29.12
CA GLN A 331 -8.99 2.02 28.22
C GLN A 331 -7.77 2.62 27.52
N GLN A 332 -7.79 2.65 26.19
CA GLN A 332 -6.82 3.42 25.41
C GLN A 332 -6.92 4.90 25.80
N PRO A 333 -5.79 5.64 25.87
CA PRO A 333 -5.84 7.08 26.10
C PRO A 333 -6.68 7.72 25.00
N GLU A 334 -7.47 8.74 25.35
CA GLU A 334 -8.18 9.52 24.34
C GLU A 334 -7.13 10.04 23.34
N LYS A 335 -7.22 9.57 22.09
CA LYS A 335 -6.41 10.12 21.01
C LYS A 335 -6.69 11.63 21.00
N PRO A 336 -5.68 12.51 21.08
CA PRO A 336 -5.90 13.92 20.83
C PRO A 336 -6.65 14.02 19.50
N ALA A 337 -7.74 14.78 19.45
CA ALA A 337 -8.52 14.93 18.22
C ALA A 337 -7.54 15.18 17.07
N GLU A 338 -7.43 14.21 16.17
CA GLU A 338 -6.58 14.30 15.00
C GLU A 338 -7.10 15.53 14.26
N GLU A 339 -6.29 16.58 14.16
CA GLU A 339 -6.72 17.78 13.44
C GLU A 339 -7.04 17.33 12.02
N GLU A 340 -8.33 17.30 11.67
CA GLU A 340 -8.75 16.97 10.32
C GLU A 340 -8.09 17.97 9.37
N LYS A 341 -7.01 17.52 8.72
CA LYS A 341 -6.31 18.34 7.74
C LYS A 341 -7.22 18.47 6.54
N THR A 342 -7.62 19.70 6.23
CA THR A 342 -8.38 20.00 5.02
C THR A 342 -7.41 20.07 3.84
N GLU A 343 -7.51 19.12 2.91
CA GLU A 343 -6.78 19.16 1.64
C GLU A 343 -7.57 19.96 0.60
N ILE A 344 -6.94 20.97 0.00
CA ILE A 344 -7.53 21.77 -1.08
C ILE A 344 -6.63 21.70 -2.30
N LYS A 345 -7.16 21.20 -3.42
CA LYS A 345 -6.46 21.16 -4.72
C LYS A 345 -7.11 22.10 -5.74
N LEU A 346 -6.28 22.85 -6.45
CA LEU A 346 -6.68 23.73 -7.56
C LEU A 346 -5.70 23.54 -8.71
N THR A 347 -6.22 23.55 -9.93
CA THR A 347 -5.39 23.55 -11.14
C THR A 347 -5.47 24.92 -11.79
N ILE A 348 -4.32 25.54 -12.08
CA ILE A 348 -4.27 26.83 -12.78
C ILE A 348 -4.96 26.70 -14.14
N GLY A 349 -5.84 27.66 -14.44
CA GLY A 349 -6.65 27.69 -15.67
C GLY A 349 -7.90 26.81 -15.62
N LYS A 350 -8.10 25.98 -14.59
CA LYS A 350 -9.30 25.16 -14.40
C LYS A 350 -10.25 25.85 -13.41
N ALA A 351 -11.52 25.96 -13.78
CA ALA A 351 -12.57 26.56 -12.94
C ALA A 351 -13.16 25.53 -11.96
N GLU A 352 -12.31 24.87 -11.20
CA GLU A 352 -12.67 23.80 -10.27
C GLU A 352 -11.76 23.85 -9.03
N ILE A 353 -12.34 23.50 -7.87
CA ILE A 353 -11.64 23.31 -6.60
C ILE A 353 -12.05 21.95 -6.04
N THR A 354 -11.08 21.18 -5.54
CA THR A 354 -11.33 19.92 -4.84
C THR A 354 -11.00 20.09 -3.37
N THR A 355 -11.94 19.78 -2.48
CA THR A 355 -11.74 19.81 -1.01
C THR A 355 -11.96 18.41 -0.46
N ASN A 356 -10.93 17.81 0.14
CA ASN A 356 -10.98 16.43 0.65
C ASN A 356 -11.54 15.42 -0.36
N GLY A 357 -11.17 15.55 -1.64
CA GLY A 357 -11.65 14.70 -2.74
C GLY A 357 -12.98 15.13 -3.38
N GLU A 358 -13.74 16.06 -2.78
CA GLU A 358 -15.00 16.55 -3.36
C GLU A 358 -14.77 17.77 -4.27
N ALA A 359 -15.22 17.67 -5.53
CA ALA A 359 -15.07 18.74 -6.51
C ALA A 359 -16.23 19.74 -6.50
N LYS A 360 -15.91 21.04 -6.60
CA LYS A 360 -16.86 22.15 -6.73
C LYS A 360 -16.42 23.08 -7.86
N ALA A 361 -17.38 23.59 -8.62
CA ALA A 361 -17.12 24.56 -9.67
C ALA A 361 -16.71 25.92 -9.07
N LEU A 362 -15.75 26.58 -9.72
CA LEU A 362 -15.36 27.96 -9.42
C LEU A 362 -15.97 28.93 -10.43
N ASP A 363 -16.32 30.13 -9.97
CA ASP A 363 -16.78 31.20 -10.86
C ASP A 363 -15.65 31.77 -11.71
N VAL A 364 -14.41 31.76 -11.20
CA VAL A 364 -13.20 32.24 -11.85
C VAL A 364 -12.08 31.25 -11.55
N PRO A 365 -11.28 30.81 -12.54
CA PRO A 365 -10.19 29.87 -12.31
C PRO A 365 -9.04 30.50 -11.51
N ALA A 366 -8.24 29.66 -10.86
CA ALA A 366 -6.91 30.06 -10.39
C ALA A 366 -6.05 30.47 -11.58
N GLN A 367 -5.25 31.53 -11.46
CA GLN A 367 -4.49 32.09 -12.58
C GLN A 367 -3.19 32.76 -12.13
N ILE A 368 -2.25 32.91 -13.05
CA ILE A 368 -0.98 33.60 -12.79
C ILE A 368 -1.13 35.08 -13.14
N ILE A 369 -0.92 35.96 -12.16
CA ILE A 369 -0.87 37.41 -12.35
C ILE A 369 0.41 37.91 -11.68
N ASP A 370 1.20 38.72 -12.39
CA ASP A 370 2.47 39.27 -11.90
C ASP A 370 3.40 38.21 -11.28
N SER A 371 3.50 37.05 -11.93
CA SER A 371 4.32 35.91 -11.49
C SER A 371 3.92 35.36 -10.11
N ARG A 372 2.63 35.47 -9.76
CA ARG A 372 2.03 34.84 -8.58
C ARG A 372 0.76 34.08 -8.95
N THR A 373 0.58 32.93 -8.32
CA THR A 373 -0.68 32.18 -8.40
C THR A 373 -1.73 32.87 -7.55
N MET A 374 -2.71 33.45 -8.24
CA MET A 374 -3.86 34.13 -7.68
C MET A 374 -5.05 33.18 -7.68
N VAL A 375 -5.75 33.09 -6.55
CA VAL A 375 -6.88 32.17 -6.37
C VAL A 375 -8.13 32.91 -5.87
N PRO A 376 -9.34 32.41 -6.17
CA PRO A 376 -10.58 33.03 -5.70
C PRO A 376 -10.68 32.94 -4.18
N LEU A 377 -10.53 34.08 -3.51
CA LEU A 377 -10.42 34.15 -2.05
C LEU A 377 -11.58 33.43 -1.35
N ARG A 378 -12.81 33.72 -1.79
CA ARG A 378 -14.02 33.18 -1.17
C ARG A 378 -14.07 31.65 -1.23
N ALA A 379 -13.67 31.06 -2.35
CA ALA A 379 -13.72 29.62 -2.52
C ALA A 379 -12.76 28.91 -1.55
N ILE A 380 -11.56 29.46 -1.35
CA ILE A 380 -10.58 28.91 -0.41
C ILE A 380 -11.06 29.05 1.03
N PHE A 381 -11.57 30.22 1.39
CA PHE A 381 -12.07 30.47 2.75
C PHE A 381 -13.29 29.61 3.08
N GLU A 382 -14.24 29.46 2.16
CA GLU A 382 -15.38 28.55 2.34
C GLU A 382 -14.94 27.09 2.42
N ALA A 383 -13.97 26.67 1.59
CA ALA A 383 -13.42 25.31 1.65
C ALA A 383 -12.71 25.03 2.98
N LEU A 384 -12.08 26.05 3.57
CA LEU A 384 -11.51 25.98 4.92
C LEU A 384 -12.57 26.10 6.03
N GLY A 385 -13.86 26.26 5.71
CA GLY A 385 -14.94 26.44 6.69
C GLY A 385 -15.03 27.83 7.32
N ALA A 386 -14.38 28.84 6.73
CA ALA A 386 -14.45 30.23 7.18
C ALA A 386 -15.66 30.96 6.58
N SER A 387 -16.25 31.88 7.34
CA SER A 387 -17.26 32.81 6.80
C SER A 387 -16.58 33.88 5.94
N VAL A 388 -17.31 34.46 4.98
CA VAL A 388 -16.79 35.52 4.11
C VAL A 388 -17.84 36.60 3.93
N GLU A 389 -17.53 37.80 4.42
CA GLU A 389 -18.35 39.01 4.27
C GLU A 389 -17.66 40.03 3.37
N TRP A 390 -18.47 40.77 2.60
CA TRP A 390 -18.01 41.83 1.70
C TRP A 390 -18.66 43.15 2.07
N ASP A 391 -17.84 44.17 2.29
CA ASP A 391 -18.28 45.57 2.42
C ASP A 391 -17.99 46.31 1.12
N ASP A 392 -19.05 46.66 0.40
CA ASP A 392 -18.94 47.34 -0.89
C ASP A 392 -18.50 48.81 -0.78
N ALA A 393 -18.80 49.49 0.33
CA ALA A 393 -18.46 50.89 0.52
C ALA A 393 -16.95 51.07 0.73
N THR A 394 -16.34 50.14 1.45
CA THR A 394 -14.90 50.16 1.75
C THR A 394 -14.07 49.25 0.85
N LYS A 395 -14.72 48.41 0.04
CA LYS A 395 -14.09 47.35 -0.77
C LYS A 395 -13.25 46.39 0.09
N THR A 396 -13.83 45.98 1.22
CA THR A 396 -13.17 45.14 2.23
C THR A 396 -13.81 43.76 2.28
N VAL A 397 -12.99 42.72 2.24
CA VAL A 397 -13.37 41.35 2.60
C VAL A 397 -13.03 41.12 4.07
N THR A 398 -13.98 40.62 4.85
CA THR A 398 -13.74 40.11 6.21
C THR A 398 -14.06 38.62 6.25
N SER A 399 -13.16 37.81 6.78
CA SER A 399 -13.36 36.37 6.94
C SER A 399 -13.03 35.92 8.36
N VAL A 400 -13.83 35.01 8.89
CA VAL A 400 -13.71 34.52 10.27
C VAL A 400 -13.79 33.00 10.31
N LYS A 401 -12.84 32.36 11.00
CA LYS A 401 -12.85 30.93 11.35
C LYS A 401 -12.29 30.76 12.76
N GLY A 402 -13.10 30.23 13.67
CA GLY A 402 -12.73 30.14 15.09
C GLY A 402 -12.32 31.52 15.62
N ASP A 403 -11.12 31.61 16.21
CA ASP A 403 -10.55 32.86 16.74
C ASP A 403 -9.75 33.67 15.70
N THR A 404 -9.67 33.20 14.45
CA THR A 404 -8.92 33.87 13.39
C THR A 404 -9.84 34.77 12.56
N THR A 405 -9.50 36.06 12.52
CA THR A 405 -10.13 37.08 11.69
C THR A 405 -9.14 37.61 10.66
N VAL A 406 -9.52 37.54 9.39
CA VAL A 406 -8.76 38.05 8.26
C VAL A 406 -9.51 39.23 7.63
N LYS A 407 -8.84 40.36 7.43
CA LYS A 407 -9.38 41.53 6.72
C LYS A 407 -8.49 41.92 5.56
N LEU A 408 -9.10 42.11 4.40
CA LEU A 408 -8.40 42.42 3.15
C LEU A 408 -9.14 43.53 2.40
N THR A 409 -8.45 44.64 2.16
CA THR A 409 -8.97 45.73 1.34
C THR A 409 -8.44 45.60 -0.08
N ILE A 410 -9.32 45.63 -1.08
CA ILE A 410 -8.92 45.53 -2.49
C ILE A 410 -7.94 46.65 -2.88
N GLY A 411 -6.88 46.28 -3.59
CA GLY A 411 -5.85 47.20 -4.04
C GLY A 411 -4.81 47.59 -2.99
N GLN A 412 -4.95 47.17 -1.72
CA GLN A 412 -3.90 47.32 -0.73
C GLN A 412 -2.86 46.20 -0.85
N ALA A 413 -1.58 46.54 -0.63
CA ALA A 413 -0.46 45.60 -0.63
C ALA A 413 -0.27 44.91 0.74
N SER A 414 -1.32 44.84 1.55
CA SER A 414 -1.30 44.22 2.87
C SER A 414 -2.62 43.52 3.19
N ILE A 415 -2.54 42.53 4.05
CA ILE A 415 -3.66 41.78 4.62
C ILE A 415 -3.53 41.81 6.15
N ASN A 416 -4.64 42.01 6.87
CA ASN A 416 -4.65 42.02 8.32
C ASN A 416 -5.13 40.67 8.85
N VAL A 417 -4.35 40.03 9.71
CA VAL A 417 -4.69 38.74 10.35
C VAL A 417 -4.63 38.96 11.86
N ASN A 418 -5.77 38.82 12.55
CA ASN A 418 -5.89 39.04 14.00
C ASN A 418 -5.33 40.39 14.48
N GLY A 419 -5.49 41.44 13.67
CA GLY A 419 -4.99 42.78 14.00
C GLY A 419 -3.56 43.06 13.56
N ALA A 420 -2.80 42.06 13.08
CA ALA A 420 -1.45 42.24 12.56
C ALA A 420 -1.43 42.33 11.03
N ASP A 421 -0.76 43.34 10.48
CA ASP A 421 -0.60 43.50 9.03
C ASP A 421 0.53 42.63 8.49
N LYS A 422 0.23 41.88 7.43
CA LYS A 422 1.18 41.11 6.61
C LYS A 422 1.22 41.70 5.20
N ALA A 423 2.40 41.77 4.60
CA ALA A 423 2.57 42.25 3.23
C ALA A 423 2.04 41.22 2.22
N LEU A 424 1.47 41.70 1.11
CA LEU A 424 1.12 40.89 -0.05
C LEU A 424 2.15 41.09 -1.16
N ASP A 425 2.64 39.99 -1.74
CA ASP A 425 3.52 40.03 -2.91
C ASP A 425 2.88 40.73 -4.11
N VAL A 426 1.57 40.51 -4.28
CA VAL A 426 0.72 41.15 -5.29
C VAL A 426 -0.56 41.60 -4.58
N PRO A 427 -0.98 42.88 -4.69
CA PRO A 427 -2.22 43.35 -4.10
C PRO A 427 -3.43 42.52 -4.54
N ALA A 428 -4.44 42.38 -3.68
CA ALA A 428 -5.67 41.71 -4.05
C ALA A 428 -6.42 42.48 -5.15
N GLN A 429 -6.95 41.75 -6.13
CA GLN A 429 -7.58 42.33 -7.32
C GLN A 429 -8.98 41.77 -7.53
N ILE A 430 -9.83 42.51 -8.24
CA ILE A 430 -11.12 42.02 -8.70
C ILE A 430 -10.99 41.63 -10.17
N VAL A 431 -11.25 40.36 -10.49
CA VAL A 431 -11.32 39.82 -11.85
C VAL A 431 -12.66 39.13 -12.00
N ASP A 432 -13.41 39.47 -13.04
CA ASP A 432 -14.76 38.92 -13.32
C ASP A 432 -15.69 38.94 -12.09
N SER A 433 -15.67 40.06 -11.35
CA SER A 433 -16.45 40.23 -10.12
C SER A 433 -16.10 39.25 -8.99
N ARG A 434 -14.88 38.71 -8.98
CA ARG A 434 -14.33 37.88 -7.88
C ARG A 434 -13.02 38.46 -7.38
N THR A 435 -12.83 38.39 -6.07
CA THR A 435 -11.57 38.79 -5.42
C THR A 435 -10.53 37.67 -5.57
N LEU A 436 -9.42 38.01 -6.21
CA LEU A 436 -8.25 37.17 -6.37
C LEU A 436 -7.12 37.68 -5.47
N VAL A 437 -6.41 36.74 -4.86
CA VAL A 437 -5.35 37.01 -3.88
C VAL A 437 -4.25 35.95 -4.01
N PRO A 438 -2.97 36.25 -3.69
CA PRO A 438 -1.92 35.26 -3.72
C PRO A 438 -2.24 34.07 -2.81
N VAL A 439 -2.15 32.84 -3.35
CA VAL A 439 -2.51 31.60 -2.63
C VAL A 439 -1.77 31.44 -1.30
N ARG A 440 -0.49 31.82 -1.26
CA ARG A 440 0.33 31.74 -0.04
C ARG A 440 -0.20 32.65 1.07
N ALA A 441 -0.59 33.89 0.73
CA ALA A 441 -1.05 34.86 1.72
C ALA A 441 -2.32 34.40 2.44
N ILE A 442 -3.24 33.73 1.73
CA ILE A 442 -4.46 33.20 2.34
C ILE A 442 -4.25 31.87 3.07
N ALA A 443 -3.36 31.01 2.58
CA ALA A 443 -3.02 29.75 3.24
C ALA A 443 -2.37 30.02 4.61
N GLU A 444 -1.35 30.88 4.63
CA GLU A 444 -0.66 31.27 5.87
C GLU A 444 -1.55 32.05 6.85
N SER A 445 -2.65 32.65 6.38
CA SER A 445 -3.59 33.35 7.25
C SER A 445 -4.38 32.39 8.16
N PHE A 446 -4.53 31.12 7.75
CA PHE A 446 -5.20 30.07 8.51
C PHE A 446 -4.26 28.92 8.94
N GLY A 447 -2.95 29.12 8.82
CA GLY A 447 -1.94 28.12 9.23
C GLY A 447 -1.78 26.95 8.25
N CYS A 448 -2.25 27.11 7.01
CA CYS A 448 -2.12 26.08 5.98
C CYS A 448 -0.74 26.15 5.29
N GLU A 449 -0.22 24.99 4.90
CA GLU A 449 0.95 24.88 4.03
C GLU A 449 0.53 24.89 2.56
N VAL A 450 1.41 25.37 1.67
CA VAL A 450 1.18 25.40 0.22
C VAL A 450 2.26 24.59 -0.47
N GLY A 451 1.85 23.49 -1.10
CA GLY A 451 2.69 22.67 -1.97
C GLY A 451 2.41 22.94 -3.45
N TRP A 452 3.34 22.54 -4.31
CA TRP A 452 3.12 22.39 -5.74
C TRP A 452 3.15 20.91 -6.08
N ASP A 453 2.15 20.46 -6.82
CA ASP A 453 2.03 19.10 -7.33
C ASP A 453 2.25 19.18 -8.84
N ASP A 454 3.36 18.61 -9.32
CA ASP A 454 3.71 18.58 -10.75
C ASP A 454 3.36 17.18 -11.27
N PRO A 455 2.60 17.06 -12.37
CA PRO A 455 2.21 15.76 -12.91
C PRO A 455 3.38 14.92 -13.46
#